data_AF-A0A1B6YHX7-F1
#
_entry.id   AF-A0A1B6YHX7-F1
#
_cell.length_a   1.000
_cell.length_b   1.000
_cell.length_c   1.000
_cell.angle_alpha   90.00
_cell.angle_beta   90.00
_cell.angle_gamma   90.00
#
_symmetry.space_group_name_H-M   'P 1'
#
loop_
_entity.id
_entity.type
_entity.pdbx_description
1 polymer ?
#
loop_
_entity_poly.entity_id
_entity_poly.type
_entity_poly.pdbx_seq_one_letter_code
_entity_poly.pdbx_strand_id
1 'polypeptide(L)'
;MTGHAFRACAAAIAACLSVALQARADTPAFTPQDRAALGAEIRRILLDEPELVARALTPPSAYEQAVSDDIARLDRLAPRLFDPAHEGFGPATAERRIALFTAEDCADCDRAAADLRTMAEPHDLRVTLFRLSDQDAAALAAELELTDLPAYVLPRMMLQGHIPPVVLERYLTR
;
A
#
# COMPACT_ATOMS: atom_id res chain seq x y z
N MET A 1 14.57 -84.14 12.30
CA MET A 1 15.90 -83.68 11.81
C MET A 1 15.79 -83.46 10.32
N THR A 2 16.12 -82.23 9.86
CA THR A 2 16.60 -81.84 8.50
C THR A 2 15.73 -82.24 7.29
N GLY A 3 15.31 -81.36 6.38
CA GLY A 3 15.71 -80.00 6.06
C GLY A 3 15.00 -79.54 4.77
N HIS A 4 14.92 -78.22 4.64
CA HIS A 4 14.69 -77.38 3.46
C HIS A 4 14.04 -77.97 2.20
N ALA A 5 12.77 -77.59 1.98
CA ALA A 5 12.25 -77.34 0.64
C ALA A 5 12.15 -75.81 0.45
N PHE A 6 13.28 -75.19 0.14
CA PHE A 6 13.37 -73.76 -0.20
C PHE A 6 12.71 -73.58 -1.57
N ARG A 7 11.44 -73.15 -1.56
CA ARG A 7 10.66 -72.84 -2.76
C ARG A 7 11.29 -71.67 -3.49
N ALA A 8 11.76 -71.96 -4.69
CA ALA A 8 12.06 -70.97 -5.71
C ALA A 8 10.79 -70.16 -6.03
N CYS A 9 10.90 -68.83 -6.01
CA CYS A 9 10.14 -67.95 -6.88
C CYS A 9 10.93 -66.65 -7.03
N ALA A 10 11.70 -66.61 -8.11
CA ALA A 10 12.35 -65.42 -8.61
C ALA A 10 11.32 -64.40 -9.12
N ALA A 11 11.73 -63.14 -9.13
CA ALA A 11 11.23 -62.04 -9.95
C ALA A 11 9.85 -61.45 -9.59
N ALA A 12 9.88 -60.33 -8.84
CA ALA A 12 8.96 -59.20 -9.02
C ALA A 12 9.60 -57.91 -8.50
N ILE A 13 10.70 -57.49 -9.14
CA ILE A 13 11.16 -56.10 -9.10
C ILE A 13 10.44 -55.40 -10.25
N ALA A 14 9.35 -54.70 -9.97
CA ALA A 14 8.82 -53.63 -10.82
C ALA A 14 7.67 -52.91 -10.11
N ALA A 15 7.64 -51.59 -10.24
CA ALA A 15 6.49 -50.73 -9.99
C ALA A 15 6.19 -50.32 -8.53
N CYS A 16 7.16 -49.72 -7.84
CA CYS A 16 6.83 -48.52 -7.07
C CYS A 16 6.88 -47.33 -8.03
N LEU A 17 5.77 -47.10 -8.71
CA LEU A 17 5.55 -45.94 -9.57
C LEU A 17 5.90 -44.67 -8.78
N SER A 18 6.85 -43.93 -9.31
CA SER A 18 7.06 -42.52 -9.08
C SER A 18 5.71 -41.79 -9.26
N VAL A 19 5.04 -41.46 -8.16
CA VAL A 19 4.05 -40.38 -8.16
C VAL A 19 4.84 -39.08 -8.27
N ALA A 20 5.27 -38.77 -9.48
CA ALA A 20 5.50 -37.39 -9.87
C ALA A 20 4.10 -36.78 -10.02
N LEU A 21 3.61 -36.19 -8.92
CA LEU A 21 2.48 -35.27 -8.96
C LEU A 21 2.94 -34.06 -9.80
N GLN A 22 2.82 -34.16 -11.12
CA GLN A 22 2.92 -33.03 -12.01
C GLN A 22 1.67 -32.19 -11.73
N ALA A 23 1.81 -31.19 -10.86
CA ALA A 23 0.88 -30.08 -10.81
C ALA A 23 0.98 -29.37 -12.17
N ARG A 24 0.16 -29.81 -13.14
CA ARG A 24 -0.09 -29.03 -14.34
C ARG A 24 -0.82 -27.79 -13.85
N ALA A 25 -0.15 -26.65 -13.90
CA ALA A 25 -0.85 -25.38 -13.93
C ALA A 25 -1.68 -25.41 -15.23
N ASP A 26 -2.92 -25.86 -15.14
CA ASP A 26 -3.91 -25.73 -16.21
C ASP A 26 -4.30 -24.25 -16.27
N THR A 27 -3.45 -23.43 -16.90
CA THR A 27 -3.96 -22.24 -17.56
C THR A 27 -4.88 -22.75 -18.66
N PRO A 28 -6.20 -22.47 -18.65
CA PRO A 28 -7.06 -22.87 -19.75
C PRO A 28 -6.50 -22.21 -21.02
N ALA A 29 -5.91 -23.03 -21.89
CA ALA A 29 -5.41 -22.57 -23.16
C ALA A 29 -6.65 -22.22 -24.01
N PHE A 30 -6.92 -20.91 -24.15
CA PHE A 30 -8.01 -20.43 -25.00
C PHE A 30 -8.02 -21.15 -26.34
N THR A 31 -9.15 -21.78 -26.69
CA THR A 31 -9.33 -22.37 -28.01
C THR A 31 -9.39 -21.26 -29.08
N PRO A 32 -9.21 -21.58 -30.38
CA PRO A 32 -9.44 -20.61 -31.44
C PRO A 32 -10.83 -19.96 -31.39
N GLN A 33 -11.85 -20.72 -30.99
CA GLN A 33 -13.23 -20.23 -30.84
C GLN A 33 -13.36 -19.26 -29.67
N ASP A 34 -12.75 -19.57 -28.52
CA ASP A 34 -12.76 -18.68 -27.36
C ASP A 34 -12.04 -17.36 -27.66
N ARG A 35 -10.92 -17.42 -28.40
CA ARG A 35 -10.19 -16.23 -28.86
C ARG A 35 -11.04 -15.36 -29.79
N ALA A 36 -11.79 -15.98 -30.71
CA ALA A 36 -12.66 -15.25 -31.62
C ALA A 36 -13.82 -14.57 -30.86
N ALA A 37 -14.44 -15.28 -29.91
CA ALA A 37 -15.50 -14.73 -29.07
C ALA A 37 -14.99 -13.55 -28.21
N LEU A 38 -13.87 -13.73 -27.51
CA LEU A 38 -13.24 -12.66 -26.72
C LEU A 38 -12.85 -11.46 -27.61
N GLY A 39 -12.31 -11.71 -28.80
CA GLY A 39 -11.94 -10.65 -29.75
C GLY A 39 -13.13 -9.82 -30.22
N ALA A 40 -14.30 -10.44 -30.41
CA ALA A 40 -15.53 -9.73 -30.77
C ALA A 40 -16.00 -8.82 -29.62
N GLU A 41 -15.94 -9.31 -28.38
CA GLU A 41 -16.31 -8.54 -27.19
C GLU A 41 -15.34 -7.36 -26.93
N ILE A 42 -14.04 -7.59 -27.05
CA ILE A 42 -13.03 -6.53 -26.95
C ILE A 42 -13.27 -5.47 -28.04
N ARG A 43 -13.48 -5.89 -29.30
CA ARG A 43 -13.75 -4.95 -30.40
C ARG A 43 -14.99 -4.10 -30.11
N ARG A 44 -16.07 -4.71 -29.61
CA ARG A 44 -17.30 -4.02 -29.24
C ARG A 44 -17.03 -2.96 -28.18
N ILE A 45 -16.38 -3.34 -27.06
CA ILE A 45 -16.02 -2.41 -25.98
C ILE A 45 -15.14 -1.26 -26.49
N LEU A 46 -14.12 -1.54 -27.31
CA LEU A 46 -13.22 -0.50 -27.83
C LEU A 46 -13.90 0.46 -28.82
N LEU A 47 -15.00 0.05 -29.47
CA LEU A 47 -15.81 0.91 -30.32
C LEU A 47 -16.86 1.70 -29.52
N ASP A 48 -17.42 1.10 -28.47
CA ASP A 48 -18.37 1.74 -27.56
C ASP A 48 -17.69 2.77 -26.65
N GLU A 49 -16.44 2.49 -26.23
CA GLU A 49 -15.62 3.29 -25.30
C GLU A 49 -14.24 3.64 -25.94
N PRO A 50 -14.20 4.52 -26.97
CA PRO A 50 -12.95 4.85 -27.68
C PRO A 50 -11.90 5.54 -26.79
N GLU A 51 -12.30 6.12 -25.66
CA GLU A 51 -11.41 6.70 -24.65
C GLU A 51 -10.48 5.66 -24.00
N LEU A 52 -10.83 4.37 -24.00
CA LEU A 52 -9.94 3.30 -23.54
C LEU A 52 -8.68 3.23 -24.40
N VAL A 53 -8.82 3.40 -25.71
CA VAL A 53 -7.69 3.46 -26.65
C VAL A 53 -6.89 4.74 -26.44
N ALA A 54 -7.55 5.89 -26.30
CA ALA A 54 -6.88 7.17 -26.07
C ALA A 54 -6.03 7.15 -24.78
N ARG A 55 -6.54 6.52 -23.72
CA ARG A 55 -5.84 6.33 -22.44
C ARG A 55 -4.66 5.36 -22.58
N ALA A 56 -4.81 4.29 -23.37
CA ALA A 56 -3.73 3.34 -23.64
C ALA A 56 -2.60 3.96 -24.47
N LEU A 57 -2.92 4.89 -25.37
CA LEU A 57 -1.95 5.59 -26.22
C LEU A 57 -1.29 6.78 -25.52
N THR A 58 -1.87 7.27 -24.43
CA THR A 58 -1.33 8.37 -23.63
C THR A 58 -0.83 7.80 -22.29
N PRO A 59 0.39 7.23 -22.25
CA PRO A 59 0.94 6.76 -20.99
C PRO A 59 0.99 7.93 -20.00
N PRO A 60 0.77 7.68 -18.70
CA PRO A 60 0.91 8.73 -17.71
C PRO A 60 2.33 9.28 -17.79
N SER A 61 2.44 10.59 -17.70
CA SER A 61 3.72 11.28 -17.58
C SER A 61 4.50 10.72 -16.39
N ALA A 62 5.83 10.86 -16.41
CA ALA A 62 6.66 10.46 -15.26
C ALA A 62 6.19 11.14 -13.95
N TYR A 63 5.65 12.36 -14.05
CA TYR A 63 5.08 13.08 -12.93
C TYR A 63 3.81 12.41 -12.37
N GLU A 64 2.87 12.02 -13.24
CA GLU A 64 1.64 11.33 -12.80
C GLU A 64 1.94 9.96 -12.18
N GLN A 65 2.94 9.25 -12.70
CA GLN A 65 3.41 7.99 -12.12
C GLN A 65 3.97 8.22 -10.71
N ALA A 66 4.86 9.21 -10.53
CA ALA A 66 5.40 9.56 -9.21
C ALA A 66 4.30 9.92 -8.21
N VAL A 67 3.28 10.69 -8.61
CA VAL A 67 2.12 11.01 -7.76
C VAL A 67 1.36 9.75 -7.37
N SER A 68 1.15 8.81 -8.30
CA SER A 68 0.47 7.54 -8.02
C SER A 68 1.28 6.67 -7.07
N ASP A 69 2.60 6.63 -7.21
CA ASP A 69 3.50 5.87 -6.35
C ASP A 69 3.52 6.43 -4.92
N ASP A 70 3.52 7.76 -4.77
CA ASP A 70 3.44 8.43 -3.47
C ASP A 70 2.10 8.16 -2.78
N ILE A 71 0.99 8.22 -3.52
CA ILE A 71 -0.33 7.88 -2.97
C ILE A 71 -0.37 6.41 -2.54
N ALA A 72 0.14 5.49 -3.37
CA ALA A 72 0.20 4.07 -3.02
C ALA A 72 1.07 3.82 -1.79
N ARG A 73 2.14 4.58 -1.61
CA ARG A 73 2.98 4.55 -0.40
C ARG A 73 2.21 5.01 0.83
N LEU A 74 1.48 6.13 0.74
CA LEU A 74 0.65 6.63 1.84
C LEU A 74 -0.46 5.65 2.20
N ASP A 75 -1.14 5.06 1.22
CA ASP A 75 -2.21 4.07 1.46
C ASP A 75 -1.67 2.83 2.19
N ARG A 76 -0.48 2.34 1.82
CA ARG A 76 0.18 1.24 2.53
C ARG A 76 0.54 1.57 3.97
N LEU A 77 0.99 2.80 4.23
CA LEU A 77 1.46 3.23 5.54
C LEU A 77 0.35 3.80 6.43
N ALA A 78 -0.82 4.10 5.87
CA ALA A 78 -1.95 4.69 6.57
C ALA A 78 -2.35 3.96 7.87
N PRO A 79 -2.37 2.60 7.94
CA PRO A 79 -2.67 1.91 9.18
C PRO A 79 -1.65 2.19 10.29
N ARG A 80 -0.38 2.44 9.97
CA ARG A 80 0.66 2.78 10.96
C ARG A 80 0.62 4.26 11.31
N LEU A 81 0.44 5.13 10.31
CA LEU A 81 0.44 6.59 10.49
C LEU A 81 -0.77 7.10 11.28
N PHE A 82 -1.92 6.47 11.11
CA PHE A 82 -3.20 6.99 11.58
C PHE A 82 -3.94 6.04 12.54
N ASP A 83 -3.23 5.08 13.14
CA ASP A 83 -3.81 4.25 14.20
C ASP A 83 -4.09 5.13 15.43
N PRO A 84 -5.35 5.19 15.92
CA PRO A 84 -5.74 6.00 17.07
C PRO A 84 -5.07 5.58 18.38
N ALA A 85 -4.45 4.39 18.46
CA ALA A 85 -3.71 3.92 19.63
C ALA A 85 -2.37 4.66 19.82
N HIS A 86 -1.82 5.29 18.77
CA HIS A 86 -0.60 6.08 18.91
C HIS A 86 -0.82 7.35 19.74
N GLU A 87 0.27 7.83 20.35
CA GLU A 87 0.30 9.10 21.06
C GLU A 87 -0.16 10.25 20.15
N GLY A 88 -0.98 11.15 20.69
CA GLY A 88 -1.57 12.24 19.91
C GLY A 88 -2.73 12.92 20.61
N PHE A 89 -3.38 13.86 19.92
CA PHE A 89 -4.50 14.64 20.45
C PHE A 89 -5.66 14.74 19.46
N GLY A 90 -6.83 15.16 19.95
CA GLY A 90 -8.09 15.12 19.22
C GLY A 90 -8.82 13.76 19.35
N PRO A 91 -10.09 13.69 18.93
CA PRO A 91 -10.93 12.49 19.10
C PRO A 91 -10.37 11.29 18.34
N ALA A 92 -10.41 10.09 18.91
CA ALA A 92 -9.97 8.86 18.22
C ALA A 92 -10.83 8.51 17.00
N THR A 93 -12.07 9.03 16.95
CA THR A 93 -13.06 8.79 15.89
C THR A 93 -13.14 9.93 14.87
N ALA A 94 -12.22 10.90 14.96
CA ALA A 94 -12.26 12.09 14.13
C ALA A 94 -12.17 11.76 12.63
N GLU A 95 -12.96 12.43 11.80
CA GLU A 95 -13.00 12.21 10.36
C GLU A 95 -11.67 12.59 9.68
N ARG A 96 -11.02 13.66 10.17
CA ARG A 96 -9.75 14.16 9.63
C ARG A 96 -8.58 13.63 10.46
N ARG A 97 -7.48 13.29 9.78
CA ARG A 97 -6.30 12.69 10.40
C ARG A 97 -5.02 13.34 9.85
N ILE A 98 -4.11 13.68 10.76
CA ILE A 98 -2.75 14.15 10.45
C ILE A 98 -1.76 13.36 11.29
N ALA A 99 -0.68 12.88 10.69
CA ALA A 99 0.50 12.41 11.40
C ALA A 99 1.57 13.50 11.35
N LEU A 100 1.97 14.00 12.51
CA LEU A 100 2.97 15.07 12.64
C LEU A 100 4.31 14.46 13.08
N PHE A 101 5.32 14.57 12.22
CA PHE A 101 6.70 14.21 12.52
C PHE A 101 7.46 15.43 13.07
N THR A 102 8.18 15.20 14.15
CA THR A 102 8.87 16.24 14.94
C THR A 102 10.25 15.76 15.38
N ALA A 103 11.16 16.69 15.67
CA ALA A 103 12.45 16.41 16.29
C ALA A 103 12.58 17.10 17.64
N GLU A 104 13.56 16.68 18.43
CA GLU A 104 13.97 17.38 19.65
C GLU A 104 14.59 18.74 19.28
N ASP A 105 14.50 19.71 20.19
CA ASP A 105 15.02 21.08 20.02
C ASP A 105 14.55 21.80 18.74
N CYS A 106 13.32 21.50 18.30
CA CYS A 106 12.71 22.07 17.10
C CYS A 106 11.57 23.05 17.45
N ALA A 107 11.87 24.35 17.51
CA ALA A 107 10.87 25.37 17.82
C ALA A 107 9.69 25.38 16.83
N ASP A 108 9.94 25.08 15.55
CA ASP A 108 8.90 25.02 14.53
C ASP A 108 7.98 23.82 14.71
N CYS A 109 8.51 22.71 15.25
CA CYS A 109 7.74 21.53 15.62
C CYS A 109 6.81 21.82 16.80
N ASP A 110 7.29 22.57 17.80
CA ASP A 110 6.46 23.02 18.93
C ASP A 110 5.33 23.93 18.46
N ARG A 111 5.64 24.89 17.56
CA ARG A 111 4.64 25.77 16.95
C ARG A 111 3.60 24.98 16.15
N ALA A 112 4.04 24.06 15.30
CA ALA A 112 3.17 23.18 14.53
C ALA A 112 2.21 22.37 15.40
N ALA A 113 2.72 21.77 16.48
CA ALA A 113 1.90 21.00 17.40
C ALA A 113 0.91 21.90 18.17
N ALA A 114 1.30 23.12 18.53
CA ALA A 114 0.40 24.10 19.16
C ALA A 114 -0.72 24.54 18.20
N ASP A 115 -0.36 24.91 16.96
CA ASP A 115 -1.29 25.29 15.90
C ASP A 115 -2.34 24.18 15.67
N LEU A 116 -1.90 22.94 15.45
CA LEU A 116 -2.79 21.80 15.25
C LEU A 116 -3.69 21.51 16.45
N ARG A 117 -3.24 21.73 17.70
CA ARG A 117 -4.10 21.59 18.89
C ARG A 117 -5.27 22.56 18.86
N THR A 118 -5.04 23.81 18.42
CA THR A 118 -6.14 24.79 18.27
C THR A 118 -7.14 24.42 17.18
N MET A 119 -6.69 23.64 16.19
CA MET A 119 -7.50 23.21 15.05
C MET A 119 -8.20 21.86 15.26
N ALA A 120 -7.78 21.08 16.27
CA ALA A 120 -8.24 19.70 16.46
C ALA A 120 -9.76 19.60 16.63
N GLU A 121 -10.33 20.41 17.52
CA GLU A 121 -11.78 20.39 17.80
C GLU A 121 -12.62 21.03 16.69
N PRO A 122 -12.31 22.25 16.17
CA PRO A 122 -13.13 22.88 15.13
C PRO A 122 -13.21 22.12 13.80
N HIS A 123 -12.24 21.25 13.52
CA HIS A 123 -12.12 20.54 12.25
C HIS A 123 -12.34 19.02 12.35
N ASP A 124 -12.82 18.53 13.49
CA ASP A 124 -12.92 17.10 13.78
C ASP A 124 -11.65 16.35 13.34
N LEU A 125 -10.53 16.75 13.93
CA LEU A 125 -9.18 16.36 13.55
C LEU A 125 -8.49 15.57 14.66
N ARG A 126 -8.03 14.36 14.31
CA ARG A 126 -7.08 13.55 15.08
C ARG A 126 -5.66 13.83 14.59
N VAL A 127 -4.76 14.15 15.52
CA VAL A 127 -3.34 14.27 15.23
C VAL A 127 -2.57 13.19 15.96
N THR A 128 -1.80 12.40 15.21
CA THR A 128 -0.82 11.44 15.74
C THR A 128 0.55 12.08 15.77
N LEU A 129 1.30 11.91 16.86
CA LEU A 129 2.63 12.49 17.02
C LEU A 129 3.71 11.43 16.82
N PHE A 130 4.66 11.75 15.95
CA PHE A 130 5.87 10.96 15.71
C PHE A 130 7.08 11.82 16.07
N ARG A 131 7.90 11.33 17.02
CA ARG A 131 9.16 11.97 17.41
C ARG A 131 10.30 11.20 16.77
N LEU A 132 11.18 11.86 16.02
CA LEU A 132 12.29 11.18 15.35
C LEU A 132 13.36 10.63 16.31
N SER A 133 13.28 10.92 17.60
CA SER A 133 14.07 10.21 18.61
C SER A 133 13.58 8.78 18.86
N ASP A 134 12.37 8.44 18.41
CA ASP A 134 11.87 7.06 18.34
C ASP A 134 12.32 6.37 17.03
N GLN A 135 12.77 5.12 17.13
CA GLN A 135 13.33 4.39 16.00
C GLN A 135 12.27 4.02 14.95
N ASP A 136 11.06 3.68 15.37
CA ASP A 136 9.98 3.31 14.44
C ASP A 136 9.46 4.54 13.70
N ALA A 137 9.36 5.68 14.39
CA ALA A 137 9.08 6.97 13.80
C ALA A 137 10.16 7.39 12.78
N ALA A 138 11.45 7.23 13.12
CA ALA A 138 12.55 7.53 12.20
C ALA A 138 12.51 6.62 10.95
N ALA A 139 12.20 5.34 11.11
CA ALA A 139 12.04 4.41 10.00
C ALA A 139 10.86 4.80 9.09
N LEU A 140 9.72 5.19 9.66
CA LEU A 140 8.57 5.71 8.91
C LEU A 140 8.91 7.00 8.14
N ALA A 141 9.61 7.93 8.78
CA ALA A 141 10.03 9.18 8.15
C ALA A 141 10.97 8.94 6.96
N ALA A 142 11.90 7.98 7.09
CA ALA A 142 12.78 7.58 6.00
C ALA A 142 12.00 6.89 4.86
N GLU A 143 11.05 6.00 5.18
CA GLU A 143 10.20 5.36 4.16
C GLU A 143 9.32 6.38 3.43
N LEU A 144 8.91 7.47 4.09
CA LEU A 144 8.16 8.58 3.52
C LEU A 144 9.04 9.63 2.83
N GLU A 145 10.37 9.46 2.82
CA GLU A 145 11.33 10.42 2.26
C GLU A 145 11.15 11.85 2.82
N LEU A 146 10.90 11.95 4.14
CA LEU A 146 10.79 13.24 4.81
C LEU A 146 12.19 13.86 4.99
N THR A 147 12.36 15.08 4.49
CA THR A 147 13.64 15.79 4.45
C THR A 147 13.70 17.02 5.36
N ASP A 148 12.54 17.59 5.70
CA ASP A 148 12.41 18.78 6.53
C ASP A 148 11.34 18.58 7.61
N LEU A 149 11.49 19.28 8.73
CA LEU A 149 10.64 19.17 9.91
C LEU A 149 10.15 20.54 10.38
N PRO A 150 8.95 20.63 10.97
CA PRO A 150 7.97 19.55 11.14
C PRO A 150 7.41 19.06 9.80
N ALA A 151 7.00 17.79 9.74
CA ALA A 151 6.37 17.22 8.56
C ALA A 151 4.96 16.71 8.89
N TYR A 152 3.99 17.09 8.06
CA TYR A 152 2.58 16.78 8.20
C TYR A 152 2.21 15.77 7.13
N VAL A 153 1.81 14.57 7.55
CA VAL A 153 1.35 13.53 6.65
C VAL A 153 -0.17 13.45 6.74
N LEU A 154 -0.82 13.78 5.63
CA LEU A 154 -2.26 13.66 5.42
C LEU A 154 -2.54 12.37 4.64
N PRO A 155 -3.80 11.90 4.56
CA PRO A 155 -4.11 10.63 3.88
C PRO A 155 -3.65 10.55 2.42
N ARG A 156 -3.48 11.68 1.73
CA ARG A 156 -3.14 11.73 0.30
C ARG A 156 -2.03 12.71 -0.07
N MET A 157 -1.36 13.30 0.92
CA MET A 157 -0.28 14.27 0.67
C MET A 157 0.60 14.44 1.89
N MET A 158 1.77 15.04 1.68
CA MET A 158 2.71 15.41 2.74
C MET A 158 3.10 16.88 2.60
N LEU A 159 3.23 17.57 3.72
CA LEU A 159 3.71 18.95 3.80
C LEU A 159 4.95 18.95 4.70
N GLN A 160 6.03 19.63 4.31
CA GLN A 160 7.27 19.68 5.09
C GLN A 160 7.63 21.15 5.42
N GLY A 161 8.19 21.37 6.61
CA GLY A 161 8.42 22.69 7.20
C GLY A 161 7.17 23.23 7.91
N HIS A 162 7.33 24.31 8.70
CA HIS A 162 6.18 24.94 9.38
C HIS A 162 5.15 25.46 8.36
N ILE A 163 3.91 24.99 8.48
CA ILE A 163 2.79 25.40 7.63
C ILE A 163 1.87 26.31 8.45
N PRO A 164 1.62 27.56 8.01
CA PRO A 164 0.69 28.45 8.72
C PRO A 164 -0.72 27.86 8.86
N PRO A 165 -1.43 28.08 9.99
CA PRO A 165 -2.78 27.54 10.22
C PRO A 165 -3.78 27.83 9.09
N VAL A 166 -3.79 29.07 8.59
CA VAL A 166 -4.66 29.50 7.46
C VAL A 166 -4.45 28.66 6.19
N VAL A 167 -3.25 28.13 6.00
CA VAL A 167 -2.93 27.25 4.87
C VAL A 167 -3.37 25.82 5.17
N LEU A 168 -3.16 25.33 6.39
CA LEU A 168 -3.63 24.01 6.84
C LEU A 168 -5.15 23.87 6.78
N GLU A 169 -5.90 24.91 7.13
CA GLU A 169 -7.37 24.93 7.04
C GLU A 169 -7.87 24.53 5.66
N ARG A 170 -7.20 25.02 4.60
CA ARG A 170 -7.57 24.73 3.20
C ARG A 170 -7.43 23.27 2.80
N TYR A 171 -6.67 22.48 3.56
CA TYR A 171 -6.51 21.05 3.34
C TYR A 171 -7.48 20.22 4.19
N LEU A 172 -7.91 20.72 5.35
CA LEU A 172 -8.87 20.05 6.23
C LEU A 172 -10.33 20.17 5.75
N THR A 173 -10.63 21.19 4.96
CA THR A 173 -11.98 21.44 4.42
C THR A 173 -12.23 20.84 3.04
N ARG A 174 -11.30 20.02 2.50
CA ARG A 174 -11.46 19.37 1.18
C ARG A 174 -12.17 18.04 1.23
#